data_AF-A0A0H2UAF3-F1
#
_entry.id   AF-A0A0H2UAF3-F1
#
_cell.length_a   1.000
_cell.length_b   1.000
_cell.length_c   1.000
_cell.angle_alpha   90.00
_cell.angle_beta   90.00
_cell.angle_gamma   90.00
#
_symmetry.space_group_name_H-M   'P 1'
#
loop_
_entity.id
_entity.type
_entity.pdbx_description
1 polymer ?
#
loop_
_entity_poly.entity_id
_entity_poly.type
_entity_poly.pdbx_seq_one_letter_code
_entity_poly.pdbx_strand_id
1 'polypeptide(L)'
;RDAEPLSDVARLADGDGKRLPAAVPATRIRLRGGQSLGFFGEVFTWYEFATRVDADAGLGSFVINVHNATDNSTATFDNNGNKDAYPAQSDLLFQYDNSCLDTRIVGGSNNTVRVTAAVRGQSEGAAPPVLNMAHRVQQPNVTLPRLAVEGVRMRPLGTTRGPYALYAAEVPIEAKGWSTSFNLVLPRAGGDVVSARYRTSALSQNC
;
A
#
# COMPACT_ATOMS: atom_id res chain seq x y z
N ARG A 1 -0.36 -32.16 12.17
CA ARG A 1 0.72 -31.51 12.94
C ARG A 1 0.17 -30.17 13.35
N ASP A 2 -0.17 -30.06 14.62
CA ASP A 2 -0.69 -28.81 15.17
C ASP A 2 0.32 -27.71 14.90
N ALA A 3 -0.17 -26.51 14.59
CA ALA A 3 0.69 -25.34 14.55
C ALA A 3 1.23 -25.16 15.99
N GLU A 4 2.39 -25.75 16.25
CA GLU A 4 3.20 -25.56 17.46
C GLU A 4 3.36 -24.05 17.72
N PRO A 5 3.74 -23.63 18.93
CA PRO A 5 3.68 -22.23 19.35
C PRO A 5 4.80 -21.42 18.67
N LEU A 6 4.63 -21.16 17.37
CA LEU A 6 5.40 -20.21 16.60
C LEU A 6 4.88 -18.83 17.00
N SER A 7 5.77 -18.03 17.60
CA SER A 7 5.53 -16.61 17.77
C SER A 7 6.40 -15.85 16.78
N ASP A 8 5.74 -15.05 15.96
CA ASP A 8 6.39 -14.24 14.95
C ASP A 8 6.57 -12.83 15.51
N VAL A 9 7.76 -12.29 15.31
CA VAL A 9 8.12 -10.96 15.80
C VAL A 9 8.75 -10.18 14.68
N ALA A 10 8.13 -9.05 14.33
CA ALA A 10 8.69 -8.12 13.38
C ALA A 10 9.61 -7.12 14.09
N ARG A 11 10.82 -6.92 13.55
CA ARG A 11 11.72 -5.84 13.97
C ARG A 11 11.82 -4.82 12.85
N LEU A 12 11.49 -3.58 13.14
CA LEU A 12 11.46 -2.50 12.17
C LEU A 12 12.72 -1.63 12.32
N ALA A 13 13.16 -1.03 11.22
CA ALA A 13 14.15 0.03 11.22
C ALA A 13 13.58 1.25 10.50
N ASP A 14 13.89 2.44 11.03
CA ASP A 14 13.47 3.70 10.45
C ASP A 14 14.19 4.01 9.12
N GLY A 15 13.89 5.16 8.52
CA GLY A 15 14.48 5.59 7.25
C GLY A 15 16.01 5.74 7.31
N ASP A 16 16.58 5.96 8.51
CA ASP A 16 18.02 6.09 8.74
C ASP A 16 18.68 4.73 9.10
N GLY A 17 17.90 3.64 9.08
CA GLY A 17 18.36 2.30 9.43
C GLY A 17 18.47 2.04 10.93
N LYS A 18 18.04 2.97 11.78
CA LYS A 18 18.02 2.77 13.23
C LYS A 18 16.86 1.85 13.60
N ARG A 19 17.18 0.78 14.32
CA ARG A 19 16.19 -0.20 14.78
C ARG A 19 15.26 0.43 15.81
N LEU A 20 13.96 0.18 15.66
CA LEU A 20 12.98 0.54 16.66
C LEU A 20 13.26 -0.27 17.95
N PRO A 21 13.07 0.34 19.13
CA PRO A 21 13.49 -0.25 20.40
C PRO A 21 12.66 -1.47 20.81
N ALA A 22 11.40 -1.55 20.37
CA ALA A 22 10.51 -2.66 20.67
C ALA A 22 10.27 -3.52 19.43
N ALA A 23 10.32 -4.83 19.64
CA ALA A 23 9.90 -5.79 18.64
C ALA A 23 8.36 -5.83 18.59
N VAL A 24 7.80 -5.91 17.39
CA VAL A 24 6.35 -5.90 17.19
C VAL A 24 5.85 -7.35 17.20
N PRO A 25 5.01 -7.74 18.17
CA PRO A 25 4.44 -9.07 18.18
C PRO A 25 3.49 -9.23 17.00
N ALA A 26 3.60 -10.37 16.32
CA ALA A 26 2.61 -10.78 15.34
C ALA A 26 1.60 -11.73 15.98
N THR A 27 0.35 -11.59 15.56
CA THR A 27 -0.78 -12.37 16.02
C THR A 27 -1.29 -13.26 14.91
N ARG A 28 -1.60 -14.51 15.23
CA ARG A 28 -2.24 -15.42 14.28
C ARG A 28 -3.62 -14.88 13.87
N ILE A 29 -3.86 -14.81 12.57
CA ILE A 29 -5.15 -14.41 12.01
C ILE A 29 -6.20 -15.45 12.41
N ARG A 30 -7.42 -15.00 12.75
CA ARG A 30 -8.51 -15.93 13.15
C ARG A 30 -9.48 -16.25 12.02
N LEU A 31 -9.54 -15.40 10.99
CA LEU A 31 -10.44 -15.59 9.86
C LEU A 31 -10.12 -16.92 9.15
N ARG A 32 -11.14 -17.78 9.00
CA ARG A 32 -11.00 -19.16 8.46
C ARG A 32 -9.93 -19.99 9.18
N GLY A 33 -9.78 -19.79 10.50
CA GLY A 33 -8.76 -20.46 11.30
C GLY A 33 -7.34 -19.96 11.04
N GLY A 34 -7.14 -18.89 10.26
CA GLY A 34 -5.83 -18.36 9.93
C GLY A 34 -4.97 -19.34 9.17
N GLN A 35 -5.57 -20.26 8.43
CA GLN A 35 -4.84 -21.28 7.70
C GLN A 35 -5.29 -21.37 6.25
N SER A 36 -4.36 -21.72 5.38
CA SER A 36 -4.64 -22.11 4.00
C SER A 36 -3.96 -23.43 3.67
N LEU A 37 -4.55 -24.18 2.75
CA LEU A 37 -4.03 -25.46 2.32
C LEU A 37 -3.29 -25.30 0.99
N GLY A 38 -2.10 -25.88 0.90
CA GLY A 38 -1.34 -26.02 -0.32
C GLY A 38 -1.85 -27.17 -1.18
N PHE A 39 -1.39 -27.21 -2.42
CA PHE A 39 -1.81 -28.19 -3.42
C PHE A 39 -1.42 -29.63 -3.04
N PHE A 40 -0.34 -29.81 -2.27
CA PHE A 40 0.15 -31.12 -1.83
C PHE A 40 -0.12 -31.38 -0.35
N GLY A 41 -1.13 -30.71 0.23
CA GLY A 41 -1.53 -30.90 1.62
C GLY A 41 -0.70 -30.10 2.63
N GLU A 42 0.09 -29.12 2.17
CA GLU A 42 0.75 -28.17 3.06
C GLU A 42 -0.29 -27.36 3.85
N VAL A 43 0.02 -27.03 5.09
CA VAL A 43 -0.81 -26.13 5.90
C VAL A 43 0.00 -24.87 6.17
N PHE A 44 -0.42 -23.76 5.59
CA PHE A 44 0.14 -22.45 5.87
C PHE A 44 -0.65 -21.81 7.00
N THR A 45 0.04 -21.26 7.99
CA THR A 45 -0.56 -20.48 9.08
C THR A 45 -0.20 -19.00 8.89
N TRP A 46 -1.21 -18.13 8.97
CA TRP A 46 -1.07 -16.71 8.69
C TRP A 46 -0.99 -15.89 9.97
N TYR A 47 -0.03 -14.96 9.99
CA TYR A 47 0.21 -14.02 11.07
C TYR A 47 0.14 -12.59 10.54
N GLU A 48 -0.33 -11.67 11.37
CA GLU A 48 -0.38 -10.23 11.09
C GLU A 48 0.24 -9.45 12.24
N PHE A 49 0.83 -8.31 11.93
CA PHE A 49 1.34 -7.38 12.94
C PHE A 49 0.96 -5.96 12.56
N ALA A 50 0.76 -5.11 13.57
CA ALA A 50 0.49 -3.70 13.39
C ALA A 50 1.23 -2.91 14.46
N THR A 51 1.86 -1.81 14.06
CA THR A 51 2.51 -0.88 14.99
C THR A 51 2.40 0.54 14.48
N ARG A 52 2.62 1.50 15.36
CA ARG A 52 2.80 2.90 15.00
C ARG A 52 4.28 3.17 14.83
N VAL A 53 4.62 3.81 13.72
CA VAL A 53 5.97 4.29 13.44
C VAL A 53 6.00 5.80 13.61
N ASP A 54 7.13 6.33 14.06
CA ASP A 54 7.34 7.78 14.09
C ASP A 54 7.32 8.32 12.66
N ALA A 55 6.46 9.29 12.40
CA ALA A 55 6.33 9.91 11.08
C ALA A 55 7.62 10.66 10.69
N ASP A 56 8.31 11.25 11.67
CA ASP A 56 9.50 12.08 11.48
C ASP A 56 10.75 11.25 11.20
N ALA A 57 10.80 10.00 11.66
CA ALA A 57 11.85 9.02 11.32
C ALA A 57 11.45 8.17 10.10
N GLY A 58 10.16 7.89 9.95
CA GLY A 58 9.56 7.01 8.95
C GLY A 58 10.05 5.56 9.03
N LEU A 59 9.85 4.82 7.96
CA LEU A 59 10.11 3.39 7.86
C LEU A 59 10.99 3.10 6.65
N GLY A 60 12.06 2.32 6.86
CA GLY A 60 13.00 1.91 5.83
C GLY A 60 13.08 0.39 5.63
N SER A 61 12.93 -0.41 6.69
CA SER A 61 12.93 -1.87 6.55
C SER A 61 12.28 -2.61 7.71
N PHE A 62 12.00 -3.90 7.52
CA PHE A 62 11.60 -4.80 8.59
C PHE A 62 12.17 -6.21 8.42
N VAL A 63 12.33 -6.92 9.53
CA VAL A 63 12.78 -8.31 9.59
C VAL A 63 11.74 -9.13 10.32
N ILE A 64 11.42 -10.31 9.80
CA ILE A 64 10.55 -11.28 10.47
C ILE A 64 11.44 -12.31 11.17
N ASN A 65 11.26 -12.44 12.47
CA ASN A 65 11.85 -13.52 13.26
C ASN A 65 10.75 -14.46 13.68
N VAL A 66 10.95 -15.74 13.40
CA VAL A 66 10.03 -16.80 13.81
C VAL A 66 10.67 -17.51 14.98
N HIS A 67 10.02 -17.47 16.12
CA HIS A 67 10.46 -18.19 17.31
C HIS A 67 9.68 -19.48 17.47
N ASN A 68 10.40 -20.59 17.52
CA ASN A 68 9.83 -21.89 17.82
C ASN A 68 9.92 -22.16 19.32
N ALA A 69 8.77 -22.13 20.00
CA ALA A 69 8.72 -22.38 21.44
C ALA A 69 8.99 -23.85 21.81
N THR A 70 8.89 -24.79 20.88
CA THR A 70 9.11 -26.22 21.14
C THR A 70 10.59 -26.54 21.36
N ASP A 71 11.48 -25.94 20.56
CA ASP A 71 12.93 -26.14 20.64
C ASP A 71 13.69 -24.88 21.11
N ASN A 72 12.96 -23.83 21.46
CA ASN A 72 13.46 -22.52 21.87
C ASN A 72 14.42 -21.87 20.84
N SER A 73 14.30 -22.24 19.56
CA SER A 73 15.09 -21.66 18.47
C SER A 73 14.43 -20.40 17.89
N THR A 74 15.24 -19.52 17.32
CA THR A 74 14.75 -18.38 16.53
C THR A 74 15.41 -18.42 15.17
N ALA A 75 14.59 -18.45 14.12
CA ALA A 75 15.05 -18.34 12.75
C ALA A 75 14.68 -16.96 12.19
N THR A 76 15.66 -16.30 11.59
CA THR A 76 15.41 -15.13 10.73
C THR A 76 15.29 -15.66 9.30
N PHE A 77 14.12 -15.51 8.69
CA PHE A 77 13.86 -16.06 7.36
C PHE A 77 14.32 -15.11 6.24
N ASP A 78 14.94 -15.71 5.21
CA ASP A 78 15.49 -15.07 4.02
C ASP A 78 14.46 -14.16 3.32
N ASN A 79 14.94 -12.97 3.02
CA ASN A 79 14.31 -11.75 2.58
C ASN A 79 14.53 -11.52 1.08
N ASN A 80 14.25 -12.55 0.27
CA ASN A 80 14.31 -12.48 -1.17
C ASN A 80 15.70 -12.04 -1.69
N GLY A 81 16.78 -12.55 -1.06
CA GLY A 81 18.17 -12.28 -1.47
C GLY A 81 18.75 -10.93 -1.03
N ASN A 82 18.03 -10.11 -0.26
CA ASN A 82 18.63 -8.98 0.44
C ASN A 82 19.42 -9.50 1.65
N LYS A 83 20.50 -8.83 2.07
CA LYS A 83 21.37 -9.46 3.08
C LYS A 83 20.80 -9.46 4.51
N ASP A 84 19.88 -8.54 4.86
CA ASP A 84 19.53 -8.31 6.27
C ASP A 84 18.09 -7.82 6.60
N ALA A 85 17.24 -7.44 5.63
CA ALA A 85 15.83 -7.04 5.86
C ALA A 85 14.96 -6.98 4.59
N TYR A 86 13.63 -6.94 4.78
CA TYR A 86 12.67 -6.55 3.74
C TYR A 86 12.64 -5.02 3.62
N PRO A 87 12.84 -4.44 2.43
CA PRO A 87 12.75 -3.01 2.23
C PRO A 87 11.31 -2.54 2.43
N ALA A 88 11.16 -1.39 3.08
CA ALA A 88 9.92 -0.66 3.22
C ALA A 88 10.17 0.80 2.83
N GLN A 89 9.14 1.46 2.31
CA GLN A 89 9.21 2.88 1.97
C GLN A 89 8.10 3.62 2.69
N SER A 90 8.43 4.83 3.15
CA SER A 90 7.49 5.76 3.80
C SER A 90 7.49 7.12 3.11
N ASP A 91 8.00 7.18 1.88
CA ASP A 91 8.15 8.39 1.10
C ASP A 91 6.86 8.82 0.42
N LEU A 92 6.05 7.84 0.02
CA LEU A 92 4.77 8.03 -0.65
C LEU A 92 3.72 7.15 0.01
N LEU A 93 2.78 7.79 0.69
CA LEU A 93 1.69 7.14 1.40
C LEU A 93 0.34 7.48 0.76
N PHE A 94 -0.44 6.45 0.47
CA PHE A 94 -1.83 6.62 0.06
C PHE A 94 -2.70 6.94 1.28
N GLN A 95 -3.48 8.02 1.22
CA GLN A 95 -4.36 8.45 2.30
C GLN A 95 -5.78 7.94 2.03
N TYR A 96 -6.05 6.69 2.44
CA TYR A 96 -7.32 6.03 2.18
C TYR A 96 -8.53 6.81 2.72
N ASP A 97 -8.47 7.27 3.98
CA ASP A 97 -9.58 7.99 4.63
C ASP A 97 -9.83 9.39 4.02
N ASN A 98 -8.84 9.94 3.32
CA ASN A 98 -8.93 11.21 2.59
C ASN A 98 -9.19 11.00 1.08
N SER A 99 -9.54 9.78 0.68
CA SER A 99 -9.80 9.41 -0.71
C SER A 99 -11.18 8.78 -0.84
N CYS A 100 -11.86 9.05 -1.95
CA CYS A 100 -13.24 8.64 -2.12
C CYS A 100 -13.59 8.48 -3.61
N LEU A 101 -14.65 7.73 -3.86
CA LEU A 101 -15.30 7.60 -5.16
C LEU A 101 -16.67 8.27 -5.08
N ASP A 102 -16.80 9.46 -5.65
CA ASP A 102 -18.09 10.12 -5.78
C ASP A 102 -18.91 9.46 -6.89
N THR A 103 -19.99 8.80 -6.50
CA THR A 103 -20.97 8.15 -7.39
C THR A 103 -22.22 9.00 -7.61
N ARG A 104 -22.29 10.21 -7.05
CA ARG A 104 -23.41 11.13 -7.26
C ARG A 104 -23.30 11.73 -8.66
N ILE A 105 -23.92 11.04 -9.62
CA ILE A 105 -23.98 11.48 -11.02
C ILE A 105 -24.91 12.70 -11.13
N VAL A 106 -24.36 13.88 -11.45
CA VAL A 106 -25.16 15.08 -11.73
C VAL A 106 -25.23 15.29 -13.25
N GLY A 107 -26.40 15.12 -13.85
CA GLY A 107 -26.64 15.50 -15.26
C GLY A 107 -26.11 14.54 -16.33
N GLY A 108 -25.97 13.24 -16.01
CA GLY A 108 -25.59 12.20 -17.00
C GLY A 108 -24.09 11.96 -17.17
N SER A 109 -23.28 12.47 -16.23
CA SER A 109 -21.81 12.47 -16.28
C SER A 109 -21.15 11.30 -15.52
N ASN A 110 -19.83 11.21 -15.72
CA ASN A 110 -18.89 10.28 -15.08
C ASN A 110 -18.91 10.33 -13.54
N ASN A 111 -18.55 9.22 -12.89
CA ASN A 111 -18.19 9.21 -11.46
C ASN A 111 -16.85 9.93 -11.28
N THR A 112 -16.54 10.43 -10.08
CA THR A 112 -15.26 11.10 -9.82
C THR A 112 -14.48 10.36 -8.74
N VAL A 113 -13.25 9.97 -9.04
CA VAL A 113 -12.32 9.44 -8.04
C VAL A 113 -11.47 10.58 -7.52
N ARG A 114 -11.53 10.84 -6.21
CA ARG A 114 -10.60 11.71 -5.53
C ARG A 114 -9.59 10.86 -4.77
N VAL A 115 -8.32 10.99 -5.13
CA VAL A 115 -7.21 10.28 -4.48
C VAL A 115 -6.30 11.30 -3.79
N THR A 116 -6.01 11.06 -2.53
CA THR A 116 -5.07 11.85 -1.74
C THR A 116 -3.81 11.05 -1.44
N ALA A 117 -2.66 11.69 -1.63
CA ALA A 117 -1.35 11.16 -1.32
C ALA A 117 -0.64 12.07 -0.31
N ALA A 118 0.14 11.45 0.58
CA ALA A 118 1.05 12.13 1.49
C ALA A 118 2.48 11.83 1.04
N VAL A 119 3.25 12.88 0.77
CA VAL A 119 4.64 12.75 0.31
C VAL A 119 5.58 13.33 1.35
N ARG A 120 6.56 12.54 1.78
CA ARG A 120 7.54 12.95 2.79
C ARG A 120 8.66 13.77 2.16
N GLY A 121 9.11 14.82 2.86
CA GLY A 121 10.36 15.52 2.56
C GLY A 121 10.42 16.21 1.19
N GLN A 122 9.28 16.56 0.60
CA GLN A 122 9.25 17.35 -0.63
C GLN A 122 9.69 18.79 -0.34
N SER A 123 10.85 19.17 -0.88
CA SER A 123 11.25 20.57 -1.02
C SER A 123 10.49 21.23 -2.17
N GLU A 124 10.34 22.56 -2.10
CA GLU A 124 9.80 23.33 -3.22
C GLU A 124 10.59 23.02 -4.50
N GLY A 125 9.90 22.58 -5.56
CA GLY A 125 10.49 22.27 -6.87
C GLY A 125 10.68 20.78 -7.19
N ALA A 126 10.44 19.87 -6.24
CA ALA A 126 10.40 18.44 -6.54
C ALA A 126 9.15 18.04 -7.35
N ALA A 127 9.26 16.98 -8.17
CA ALA A 127 8.20 16.56 -9.07
C ALA A 127 6.97 16.08 -8.27
N PRO A 128 5.76 16.57 -8.58
CA PRO A 128 4.56 16.13 -7.88
C PRO A 128 4.30 14.64 -8.13
N PRO A 129 3.67 13.94 -7.17
CA PRO A 129 3.26 12.56 -7.39
C PRO A 129 2.25 12.48 -8.53
N VAL A 130 2.23 11.32 -9.19
CA VAL A 130 1.37 10.98 -10.32
C VAL A 130 0.45 9.84 -9.88
N LEU A 131 -0.84 10.02 -10.12
CA LEU A 131 -1.85 8.97 -10.01
C LEU A 131 -1.92 8.23 -11.34
N ASN A 132 -1.48 6.98 -11.37
CA ASN A 132 -1.65 6.12 -12.53
C ASN A 132 -2.92 5.30 -12.35
N MET A 133 -3.95 5.61 -13.14
CA MET A 133 -5.24 4.93 -13.07
C MET A 133 -5.48 4.13 -14.36
N ALA A 134 -5.95 2.89 -14.20
CA ALA A 134 -6.39 2.10 -15.32
C ALA A 134 -7.83 2.48 -15.69
N HIS A 135 -8.13 2.53 -16.99
CA HIS A 135 -9.46 2.78 -17.54
C HIS A 135 -9.80 1.67 -18.52
N ARG A 136 -11.08 1.31 -18.57
CA ARG A 136 -11.62 0.45 -19.63
C ARG A 136 -12.13 1.35 -20.75
N VAL A 137 -11.51 1.28 -21.91
CA VAL A 137 -11.90 2.05 -23.10
C VAL A 137 -12.54 1.10 -24.09
N GLN A 138 -13.81 1.35 -24.43
CA GLN A 138 -14.53 0.57 -25.44
C GLN A 138 -13.91 0.80 -26.82
N GLN A 139 -13.83 -0.26 -27.61
CA GLN A 139 -13.24 -0.22 -28.95
C GLN A 139 -14.32 -0.53 -29.98
N PRO A 140 -14.41 0.24 -31.09
CA PRO A 140 -15.34 -0.07 -32.16
C PRO A 140 -15.14 -1.49 -32.68
N ASN A 141 -16.23 -2.23 -32.87
CA ASN A 141 -16.25 -3.60 -33.40
C ASN A 141 -15.48 -4.65 -32.57
N VAL A 142 -15.19 -4.38 -31.29
CA VAL A 142 -14.55 -5.34 -30.38
C VAL A 142 -15.38 -5.46 -29.10
N THR A 143 -15.77 -6.68 -28.74
CA THR A 143 -16.57 -6.97 -27.53
C THR A 143 -15.80 -6.67 -26.24
N LEU A 144 -14.48 -6.84 -26.25
CA LEU A 144 -13.63 -6.62 -25.08
C LEU A 144 -13.04 -5.21 -25.08
N PRO A 145 -13.22 -4.44 -23.98
CA PRO A 145 -12.60 -3.14 -23.85
C PRO A 145 -11.08 -3.27 -23.68
N ARG A 146 -10.35 -2.28 -24.18
CA ARG A 146 -8.91 -2.12 -23.93
C ARG A 146 -8.68 -1.51 -22.56
N LEU A 147 -7.62 -1.91 -21.88
CA LEU A 147 -7.12 -1.20 -20.70
C LEU A 147 -6.16 -0.09 -21.14
N ALA A 148 -6.47 1.15 -20.77
CA ALA A 148 -5.58 2.30 -20.93
C ALA A 148 -5.17 2.79 -19.54
N VAL A 149 -3.87 3.05 -19.33
CA VAL A 149 -3.40 3.66 -18.08
C VAL A 149 -3.19 5.15 -18.34
N GLU A 150 -3.85 5.97 -17.54
CA GLU A 150 -3.72 7.42 -17.57
C GLU A 150 -2.93 7.87 -16.33
N GLY A 151 -1.89 8.67 -16.54
CA GLY A 151 -1.11 9.28 -15.48
C GLY A 151 -1.57 10.71 -15.23
N VAL A 152 -2.17 10.96 -14.08
CA VAL A 152 -2.67 12.27 -13.68
C VAL A 152 -1.74 12.88 -12.64
N ARG A 153 -1.12 14.02 -12.95
CA ARG A 153 -0.29 14.74 -11.98
C ARG A 153 -1.16 15.27 -10.84
N MET A 154 -0.79 14.95 -9.61
CA MET A 154 -1.52 15.41 -8.43
C MET A 154 -1.17 16.86 -8.12
N ARG A 155 -2.14 17.60 -7.60
CA ARG A 155 -1.99 19.00 -7.20
C ARG A 155 -1.69 19.07 -5.70
N PRO A 156 -0.78 19.95 -5.26
CA PRO A 156 -0.56 20.18 -3.84
C PRO A 156 -1.82 20.76 -3.20
N LEU A 157 -2.15 20.30 -1.99
CA LEU A 157 -3.28 20.83 -1.21
C LEU A 157 -2.90 22.06 -0.37
N GLY A 158 -1.61 22.40 -0.29
CA GLY A 158 -1.11 23.47 0.59
C GLY A 158 -1.14 23.12 2.08
N THR A 159 -1.51 21.89 2.42
CA THR A 159 -1.59 21.39 3.79
C THR A 159 -0.49 20.36 4.05
N THR A 160 0.15 20.47 5.21
CA THR A 160 1.12 19.49 5.71
C THR A 160 0.57 18.75 6.92
N ARG A 161 1.00 17.50 7.11
CA ARG A 161 0.74 16.69 8.30
C ARG A 161 2.07 16.11 8.78
N GLY A 162 2.66 16.73 9.80
CA GLY A 162 4.03 16.41 10.21
C GLY A 162 5.01 16.62 9.03
N PRO A 163 5.85 15.62 8.69
CA PRO A 163 6.84 15.74 7.61
C PRO A 163 6.26 15.48 6.21
N TYR A 164 4.94 15.31 6.09
CA TYR A 164 4.27 14.99 4.83
C TYR A 164 3.53 16.20 4.25
N ALA A 165 3.79 16.49 2.98
CA ALA A 165 2.96 17.39 2.16
C ALA A 165 1.84 16.59 1.49
N LEU A 166 0.61 17.12 1.52
CA LEU A 166 -0.55 16.45 0.93
C LEU A 166 -0.79 16.89 -0.51
N TYR A 167 -1.13 15.93 -1.36
CA TYR A 167 -1.48 16.11 -2.76
C TYR A 167 -2.80 15.42 -3.06
N ALA A 168 -3.58 15.96 -4.00
CA ALA A 168 -4.80 15.32 -4.48
C ALA A 168 -4.88 15.31 -6.01
N ALA A 169 -5.51 14.27 -6.54
CA ALA A 169 -5.98 14.23 -7.92
C ALA A 169 -7.45 13.85 -7.94
N GLU A 170 -8.19 14.48 -8.85
CA GLU A 170 -9.57 14.14 -9.16
C GLU A 170 -9.61 13.64 -10.60
N VAL A 171 -10.16 12.45 -10.80
CA VAL A 171 -10.21 11.83 -12.12
C VAL A 171 -11.64 11.39 -12.42
N PRO A 172 -12.26 11.92 -13.49
CA PRO A 172 -13.55 11.43 -13.93
C PRO A 172 -13.42 10.04 -14.54
N ILE A 173 -14.28 9.12 -14.13
CA ILE A 173 -14.38 7.76 -14.68
C ILE A 173 -15.79 7.47 -15.15
N GLU A 174 -15.91 6.85 -16.31
CA GLU A 174 -17.21 6.42 -16.82
C GLU A 174 -17.92 5.53 -15.80
N ALA A 175 -19.22 5.75 -15.63
CA ALA A 175 -20.04 4.95 -14.71
C ALA A 175 -19.99 3.45 -15.04
N LYS A 176 -19.76 3.06 -16.31
CA LYS A 176 -19.59 1.65 -16.71
C LYS A 176 -18.21 1.07 -16.39
N GLY A 177 -17.20 1.93 -16.21
CA GLY A 177 -15.81 1.58 -15.90
C GLY A 177 -15.41 1.86 -14.45
N TRP A 178 -16.39 2.08 -13.56
CA TRP A 178 -16.15 2.62 -12.22
C TRP A 178 -15.29 1.72 -11.33
N SER A 179 -15.35 0.40 -11.53
CA SER A 179 -14.54 -0.60 -10.85
C SER A 179 -13.24 -0.79 -11.62
N THR A 180 -12.21 -0.08 -11.16
CA THR A 180 -10.88 -0.13 -11.74
C THR A 180 -9.83 -0.08 -10.62
N SER A 181 -8.57 0.11 -10.99
CA SER A 181 -7.45 0.17 -10.09
C SER A 181 -6.52 1.32 -10.41
N PHE A 182 -5.83 1.79 -9.39
CA PHE A 182 -4.81 2.81 -9.52
C PHE A 182 -3.62 2.49 -8.62
N ASN A 183 -2.50 3.14 -8.90
CA ASN A 183 -1.37 3.25 -8.00
C ASN A 183 -0.83 4.69 -8.04
N LEU A 184 -0.05 5.03 -7.03
CA LEU A 184 0.63 6.31 -6.93
C LEU A 184 2.09 6.12 -7.30
N VAL A 185 2.63 7.07 -8.01
CA VAL A 185 4.04 7.11 -8.41
C VAL A 185 4.61 8.43 -7.97
N LEU A 186 5.72 8.41 -7.25
CA LEU A 186 6.49 9.60 -6.93
C LEU A 186 7.77 9.55 -7.77
N PRO A 187 7.86 10.39 -8.83
CA PRO A 187 9.06 10.42 -9.66
C PRO A 187 10.25 10.97 -8.88
N ARG A 188 11.39 10.29 -8.96
CA ARG A 188 12.66 10.75 -8.36
C ARG A 188 13.84 10.46 -9.28
N ALA A 189 14.89 11.26 -9.13
CA ALA A 189 16.12 11.12 -9.92
C ALA A 189 16.79 9.74 -9.75
N GLY A 190 16.64 9.10 -8.58
CA GLY A 190 17.18 7.77 -8.28
C GLY A 190 16.26 6.59 -8.61
N GLY A 191 15.12 6.83 -9.27
CA GLY A 191 14.09 5.84 -9.54
C GLY A 191 12.77 6.14 -8.83
N ASP A 192 11.67 5.74 -9.46
CA ASP A 192 10.32 6.05 -9.00
C ASP A 192 9.95 5.27 -7.73
N VAL A 193 9.31 5.95 -6.78
CA VAL A 193 8.68 5.28 -5.64
C VAL A 193 7.23 4.98 -6.01
N VAL A 194 6.85 3.70 -5.99
CA VAL A 194 5.53 3.24 -6.43
C VAL A 194 4.77 2.65 -5.25
N SER A 195 3.52 3.08 -5.05
CA SER A 195 2.65 2.50 -4.03
C SER A 195 2.05 1.16 -4.48
N ALA A 196 1.41 0.46 -3.56
CA ALA A 196 0.63 -0.73 -3.89
C ALA A 196 -0.50 -0.39 -4.89
N ARG A 197 -1.05 -1.43 -5.51
CA ARG A 197 -2.22 -1.29 -6.39
C ARG A 197 -3.49 -1.29 -5.55
N TYR A 198 -4.28 -0.22 -5.67
CA TYR A 198 -5.57 -0.07 -4.98
C TYR A 198 -6.73 -0.21 -5.95
N ARG A 199 -7.90 -0.62 -5.45
CA ARG A 199 -9.14 -0.69 -6.23
C ARG A 199 -10.00 0.53 -5.93
N THR A 200 -10.55 1.17 -6.96
CA THR A 200 -11.50 2.29 -6.78
C THR A 200 -12.76 1.83 -6.06
N SER A 201 -13.19 0.58 -6.25
CA SER A 201 -14.35 0.01 -5.59
C SER A 201 -14.18 -0.22 -4.09
N ALA A 202 -12.96 -0.14 -3.58
CA ALA A 202 -12.71 -0.20 -2.14
C ALA A 202 -12.90 1.17 -1.47
N LEU A 203 -12.84 2.28 -2.22
CA LEU A 203 -12.92 3.62 -1.64
C LEU A 203 -14.29 3.89 -1.03
N SER A 204 -14.31 4.77 -0.02
CA SER A 204 -15.54 5.35 0.50
C SER A 204 -16.32 6.04 -0.61
N GLN A 205 -17.64 5.87 -0.64
CA GLN A 205 -18.52 6.62 -1.54
C GLN A 205 -18.89 8.01 -1.00
N ASN A 206 -18.49 8.30 0.23
CA ASN A 206 -18.71 9.60 0.85
C ASN A 206 -17.49 10.49 0.60
N CYS A 207 -17.64 11.28 -0.46
CA CYS A 207 -17.04 12.60 -0.59
C CYS A 207 -18.04 13.65 -0.06
#